data_AF-A0A4U3M0N9-F1
#
_entry.id   AF-A0A4U3M0N9-F1
#
_cell.length_a   1.000
_cell.length_b   1.000
_cell.length_c   1.000
_cell.angle_alpha   90.00
_cell.angle_beta   90.00
_cell.angle_gamma   90.00
#
_symmetry.space_group_name_H-M   'P 1'
#
loop_
_entity.id
_entity.type
_entity.pdbx_description
1 polymer ?
#
loop_
_entity_poly.entity_id
_entity_poly.type
_entity_poly.pdbx_seq_one_letter_code
_entity_poly.pdbx_strand_id
1 'polypeptide(L)'
;MSDRSNAVARRGAAELRGVAQNVQYRSEGRSENGSIQVLTFRLTQHDSVGNPQQPVLVELRATALEGQVVDGEEVTVTGKWRSGRIVAKEIVSQATGAAVRARRPPVWVAVPVAIIFAAFFAFVLYFIIHGLSSFGG
;
A
#
# COMPACT_ATOMS: atom_id res chain seq x y z
N MET A 1 -2.21 -40.70 1.04
CA MET A 1 -0.73 -40.61 0.89
C MET A 1 -0.48 -39.61 -0.25
N SER A 2 -0.25 -38.31 -0.08
CA SER A 2 0.15 -37.50 1.07
C SER A 2 -0.37 -36.08 0.82
N ASP A 3 -1.36 -35.68 1.60
CA ASP A 3 -1.98 -34.34 1.60
C ASP A 3 -1.09 -33.40 2.42
N ARG A 4 -0.04 -32.85 1.79
CA ARG A 4 0.94 -31.95 2.43
C ARG A 4 1.25 -30.67 1.62
N SER A 5 0.53 -30.41 0.53
CA SER A 5 0.80 -29.27 -0.35
C SER A 5 0.04 -27.98 0.01
N ASN A 6 -0.91 -27.99 0.94
CA ASN A 6 -1.66 -26.78 1.31
C ASN A 6 -1.05 -25.96 2.47
N ALA A 7 0.07 -26.43 3.04
CA ALA A 7 0.89 -25.65 3.98
C ALA A 7 2.02 -24.86 3.28
N VAL A 8 1.96 -24.74 1.94
CA VAL A 8 2.95 -24.03 1.12
C VAL A 8 2.91 -22.54 1.46
N ALA A 9 3.83 -22.18 2.36
CA ALA A 9 4.44 -20.88 2.53
C ALA A 9 3.48 -19.67 2.49
N ARG A 10 2.77 -19.41 3.60
CA ARG A 10 2.29 -18.06 3.98
C ARG A 10 3.47 -17.11 4.26
N ARG A 11 4.43 -17.01 3.33
CA ARG A 11 5.65 -16.19 3.38
C ARG A 11 5.92 -15.70 1.96
N GLY A 12 5.85 -14.39 1.73
CA GLY A 12 6.14 -13.80 0.42
C GLY A 12 4.96 -13.01 -0.17
N ALA A 13 5.03 -12.75 -1.47
CA ALA A 13 3.95 -12.13 -2.23
C ALA A 13 2.72 -13.06 -2.25
N ALA A 14 1.52 -12.48 -2.21
CA ALA A 14 0.26 -13.19 -2.19
C ALA A 14 -0.75 -12.48 -3.09
N GLU A 15 -1.47 -13.26 -3.88
CA GLU A 15 -2.63 -12.84 -4.63
C GLU A 15 -3.77 -13.80 -4.28
N LEU A 16 -4.82 -13.27 -3.64
CA LEU A 16 -5.96 -14.07 -3.19
C LEU A 16 -7.26 -13.43 -3.70
N ARG A 17 -8.17 -14.27 -4.18
CA ARG A 17 -9.55 -13.89 -4.50
C ARG A 17 -10.50 -14.46 -3.46
N GLY A 18 -11.55 -13.72 -3.12
CA GLY A 18 -12.58 -14.18 -2.19
C GLY A 18 -13.59 -13.09 -1.85
N VAL A 19 -14.42 -13.37 -0.85
CA VAL A 19 -15.48 -12.46 -0.39
C VAL A 19 -14.99 -11.65 0.81
N ALA A 20 -15.14 -10.33 0.74
CA ALA A 20 -14.83 -9.42 1.84
C ALA A 20 -15.88 -9.50 2.94
N GLN A 21 -15.44 -9.61 4.19
CA GLN A 21 -16.31 -9.66 5.37
C GLN A 21 -15.74 -8.81 6.51
N ASN A 22 -16.62 -8.17 7.28
CA ASN A 22 -16.26 -7.28 8.38
C ASN A 22 -15.31 -6.16 7.92
N VAL A 23 -15.72 -5.47 6.86
CA VAL A 23 -14.99 -4.34 6.28
C VAL A 23 -15.03 -3.15 7.22
N GLN A 24 -13.85 -2.63 7.53
CA GLN A 24 -13.67 -1.49 8.42
C GLN A 24 -12.69 -0.49 7.83
N TYR A 25 -13.10 0.79 7.80
CA TYR A 25 -12.26 1.92 7.45
C TYR A 25 -11.89 2.68 8.71
N ARG A 26 -10.60 2.90 8.92
CA ARG A 26 -10.07 3.67 10.04
C ARG A 26 -9.11 4.72 9.52
N SER A 27 -9.19 5.93 10.06
CA SER A 27 -8.20 6.97 9.82
C SER A 27 -7.29 7.05 11.04
N GLU A 28 -6.02 6.71 10.86
CA GLU A 28 -4.97 6.89 11.87
C GLU A 28 -4.32 8.26 11.65
N GLY A 29 -4.59 9.22 12.54
CA GLY A 29 -3.87 10.48 12.59
C GLY A 29 -2.56 10.31 13.36
N ARG A 30 -1.43 10.51 12.70
CA ARG A 30 -0.13 10.63 13.41
C ARG A 30 0.54 11.95 13.02
N SER A 31 0.95 12.66 14.06
CA SER A 31 1.65 13.96 14.06
C SER A 31 2.61 14.20 12.90
N GLU A 32 2.68 15.46 12.47
CA GLU A 32 3.56 16.09 11.45
C GLU A 32 3.52 15.56 10.01
N ASN A 33 3.16 14.31 9.73
CA ASN A 33 3.32 13.69 8.39
C ASN A 33 2.02 13.32 7.64
N GLY A 34 0.85 13.75 8.14
CA GLY A 34 -0.46 13.55 7.50
C GLY A 34 -1.28 12.36 8.04
N SER A 35 -2.52 12.22 7.56
CA SER A 35 -3.42 11.13 7.95
C SER A 35 -3.17 9.87 7.11
N ILE A 36 -3.21 8.70 7.76
CA ILE A 36 -3.13 7.39 7.10
C ILE A 36 -4.50 6.73 7.18
N GLN A 37 -5.04 6.34 6.04
CA GLN A 37 -6.25 5.53 5.96
C GLN A 37 -5.87 4.05 6.00
N VAL A 38 -6.56 3.31 6.86
CA VAL A 38 -6.37 1.88 7.11
C VAL A 38 -7.69 1.17 6.81
N LEU A 39 -7.67 0.28 5.83
CA LEU A 39 -8.77 -0.62 5.49
C LEU A 39 -8.43 -2.02 6.01
N THR A 40 -9.29 -2.57 6.86
CA THR A 40 -9.16 -3.93 7.39
C THR A 40 -10.41 -4.73 7.11
N PHE A 41 -10.26 -5.98 6.66
CA PHE A 41 -11.37 -6.91 6.47
C PHE A 41 -10.88 -8.36 6.51
N ARG A 42 -11.80 -9.31 6.55
CA ARG A 42 -11.52 -10.75 6.43
C ARG A 42 -11.88 -11.21 5.03
N LEU A 43 -10.96 -11.90 4.37
CA LEU A 43 -11.18 -12.51 3.08
C LEU A 43 -11.54 -13.98 3.28
N THR A 44 -12.76 -14.36 2.91
CA THR A 44 -13.21 -15.76 2.93
C THR A 44 -13.12 -16.31 1.51
N GLN A 45 -12.30 -17.34 1.33
CA GLN A 45 -12.18 -18.06 0.06
C GLN A 45 -13.11 -19.26 0.08
N HIS A 46 -13.69 -19.61 -1.06
CA HIS A 46 -14.42 -20.87 -1.21
C HIS A 46 -13.53 -21.87 -1.95
N ASP A 47 -13.54 -23.13 -1.52
CA ASP A 47 -12.92 -24.21 -2.28
C ASP A 47 -13.73 -24.54 -3.55
N SER A 48 -13.21 -25.44 -4.39
CA SER A 48 -13.88 -25.86 -5.63
C SER A 48 -15.22 -26.57 -5.41
N VAL A 49 -15.54 -26.92 -4.16
CA VAL A 49 -16.78 -27.59 -3.74
C VAL A 49 -17.72 -26.60 -3.04
N GLY A 50 -17.32 -25.33 -2.90
CA GLY A 50 -18.09 -24.25 -2.28
C GLY A 50 -17.95 -24.15 -0.76
N ASN A 51 -17.07 -24.91 -0.12
CA ASN A 51 -16.87 -24.81 1.33
C ASN A 51 -16.02 -23.57 1.65
N PRO A 52 -16.37 -22.81 2.71
CA PRO A 52 -15.57 -21.69 3.15
C PRO A 52 -14.24 -22.17 3.76
N GLN A 53 -13.13 -21.65 3.24
CA GLN A 53 -11.80 -21.82 3.81
C GLN A 53 -11.58 -20.87 5.00
N GLN A 54 -10.50 -21.10 5.75
CA GLN A 54 -10.13 -20.27 6.88
C GLN A 54 -10.02 -18.79 6.47
N PRO A 55 -10.80 -17.88 7.08
CA PRO A 55 -10.76 -16.47 6.73
C PRO A 55 -9.38 -15.85 6.97
N VAL A 56 -8.90 -15.07 6.00
CA VAL A 56 -7.60 -14.41 6.06
C VAL A 56 -7.79 -12.95 6.41
N LEU A 57 -7.08 -12.45 7.43
CA LEU A 57 -7.10 -11.03 7.75
C LEU A 57 -6.31 -10.24 6.69
N VAL A 58 -6.93 -9.24 6.10
CA VAL A 58 -6.34 -8.33 5.13
C VAL A 58 -6.28 -6.92 5.72
N GLU A 59 -5.14 -6.26 5.54
CA GLU A 59 -4.94 -4.87 5.93
C GLU A 59 -4.29 -4.10 4.78
N LEU A 60 -4.93 -3.02 4.36
CA LEU A 60 -4.40 -2.03 3.43
C LEU A 60 -4.15 -0.72 4.19
N ARG A 61 -2.95 -0.17 4.04
CA ARG A 61 -2.57 1.13 4.61
C ARG A 61 -2.16 2.06 3.48
N ALA A 62 -2.80 3.23 3.39
CA ALA A 62 -2.55 4.21 2.35
C ALA A 62 -2.74 5.64 2.88
N THR A 63 -2.09 6.62 2.25
CA THR A 63 -2.33 8.05 2.52
C THR A 63 -3.70 8.51 2.02
N ALA A 64 -4.18 7.88 0.95
CA ALA A 64 -5.55 8.02 0.47
C ALA A 64 -6.01 6.68 -0.13
N LEU A 65 -7.25 6.30 0.13
CA LEU A 65 -7.93 5.18 -0.52
C LEU A 65 -8.81 5.73 -1.64
N GLU A 66 -8.68 5.19 -2.84
CA GLU A 66 -9.55 5.50 -3.97
C GLU A 66 -10.57 4.35 -4.12
N GLY A 67 -11.86 4.65 -4.10
CA GLY A 67 -12.93 3.64 -4.14
C GLY A 67 -13.32 3.08 -2.77
N GLN A 68 -14.31 2.18 -2.78
CA GLN A 68 -14.84 1.53 -1.59
C GLN A 68 -15.04 0.04 -1.86
N VAL A 69 -14.69 -0.77 -0.87
CA VAL A 69 -15.06 -2.18 -0.71
C VAL A 69 -16.20 -2.26 0.32
N VAL A 70 -17.19 -3.11 0.05
CA VAL A 70 -18.31 -3.40 0.96
C VAL A 70 -18.34 -4.86 1.40
N ASP A 71 -19.05 -5.14 2.49
CA ASP A 71 -19.25 -6.50 2.96
C ASP A 71 -20.03 -7.33 1.93
N GLY A 72 -19.62 -8.59 1.74
CA GLY A 72 -20.20 -9.50 0.76
C GLY A 72 -19.68 -9.30 -0.66
N GLU A 73 -18.80 -8.33 -0.90
CA GLU A 73 -18.23 -8.06 -2.21
C GLU A 73 -17.11 -9.04 -2.55
N GLU A 74 -17.07 -9.47 -3.81
CA GLU A 74 -15.97 -10.28 -4.31
C GLU A 74 -14.79 -9.40 -4.71
N VAL A 75 -13.64 -9.66 -4.08
CA VAL A 75 -12.44 -8.84 -4.23
C VAL A 75 -11.22 -9.71 -4.54
N THR A 76 -10.29 -9.12 -5.29
CA THR A 76 -8.95 -9.67 -5.53
C THR A 76 -7.95 -8.83 -4.74
N VAL A 77 -7.18 -9.48 -3.87
CA VAL A 77 -6.24 -8.86 -2.94
C VAL A 77 -4.83 -9.24 -3.35
N THR A 78 -4.01 -8.23 -3.68
CA THR A 78 -2.58 -8.41 -3.94
C THR A 78 -1.76 -7.78 -2.83
N GLY A 79 -0.84 -8.54 -2.24
CA GLY A 79 -0.09 -8.09 -1.08
C GLY A 79 1.06 -8.99 -0.68
N LYS A 80 1.47 -8.87 0.58
CA LYS A 80 2.49 -9.73 1.19
C LYS A 80 1.98 -10.34 2.48
N TRP A 81 2.25 -11.62 2.68
CA TRP A 81 2.02 -12.27 3.97
C TRP A 81 2.98 -11.71 5.03
N ARG A 82 2.41 -11.25 6.14
CA ARG A 82 3.14 -10.76 7.33
C ARG A 82 2.42 -11.26 8.58
N SER A 83 3.08 -12.10 9.38
CA SER A 83 2.57 -12.52 10.71
C SER A 83 1.13 -13.06 10.69
N GLY A 84 0.77 -13.87 9.68
CA GLY A 84 -0.57 -14.49 9.59
C GLY A 84 -1.68 -13.60 9.00
N ARG A 85 -1.35 -12.38 8.54
CA ARG A 85 -2.24 -11.49 7.78
C ARG A 85 -1.62 -11.11 6.44
N ILE A 86 -2.44 -10.65 5.50
CA ILE A 86 -1.98 -10.05 4.25
C ILE A 86 -1.92 -8.54 4.41
N VAL A 87 -0.72 -7.99 4.28
CA VAL A 87 -0.55 -6.55 4.06
C VAL A 87 -0.77 -6.30 2.57
N ALA A 88 -1.98 -5.86 2.25
CA ALA A 88 -2.41 -5.55 0.90
C ALA A 88 -1.68 -4.31 0.38
N LYS A 89 -1.33 -4.37 -0.90
CA LYS A 89 -0.84 -3.23 -1.67
C LYS A 89 -1.95 -2.67 -2.58
N GLU A 90 -2.80 -3.58 -3.05
CA GLU A 90 -3.87 -3.29 -3.98
C GLU A 90 -5.03 -4.25 -3.72
N ILE A 91 -6.24 -3.71 -3.74
CA ILE A 91 -7.49 -4.46 -3.66
C ILE A 91 -8.35 -4.03 -4.84
N VAL A 92 -8.82 -4.98 -5.62
CA VAL A 92 -9.70 -4.73 -6.78
C VAL A 92 -11.04 -5.38 -6.52
N SER A 93 -12.11 -4.59 -6.51
CA SER A 93 -13.47 -5.13 -6.55
C SER A 93 -13.77 -5.67 -7.94
N GLN A 94 -14.34 -6.87 -8.01
CA GLN A 94 -14.83 -7.43 -9.27
C GLN A 94 -16.22 -6.89 -9.65
N ALA A 95 -17.00 -6.37 -8.69
CA ALA A 95 -18.36 -5.89 -8.93
C ALA A 95 -18.40 -4.47 -9.53
N THR A 96 -17.51 -3.58 -9.07
CA THR A 96 -17.48 -2.16 -9.47
C THR A 96 -16.27 -1.80 -10.32
N GLY A 97 -15.29 -2.69 -10.44
CA GLY A 97 -13.99 -2.38 -11.06
C GLY A 97 -13.18 -1.34 -10.27
N ALA A 98 -13.63 -0.96 -9.07
CA ALA A 98 -12.94 -0.01 -8.23
C ALA A 98 -11.66 -0.64 -7.66
N ALA A 99 -10.52 -0.02 -7.94
CA ALA A 99 -9.22 -0.44 -7.43
C ALA A 99 -8.81 0.46 -6.26
N VAL A 100 -8.81 -0.10 -5.06
CA VAL A 100 -8.26 0.56 -3.87
C VAL A 100 -6.76 0.32 -3.84
N ARG A 101 -6.01 1.33 -4.33
CA ARG A 101 -4.54 1.30 -4.40
C ARG A 101 -3.94 2.22 -3.34
N ALA A 102 -2.86 1.77 -2.70
CA ALA A 102 -2.00 2.67 -1.93
C ALA A 102 -1.29 3.65 -2.88
N ARG A 103 -1.74 4.91 -2.90
CA ARG A 103 -1.14 5.98 -3.69
C ARG A 103 0.33 6.16 -3.27
N ARG A 104 1.27 5.76 -4.12
CA ARG A 104 2.66 6.22 -4.02
C ARG A 104 2.74 7.61 -4.64
N PRO A 105 3.47 8.58 -4.05
CA PRO A 105 3.70 9.84 -4.73
C PRO A 105 4.35 9.51 -6.08
N PRO A 106 3.79 10.00 -7.17
CA PRO A 106 4.19 9.52 -8.46
C PRO A 106 5.56 10.13 -8.81
N VAL A 107 6.42 9.35 -9.49
CA VAL A 107 7.84 9.68 -9.69
C VAL A 107 8.03 11.04 -10.38
N TRP A 108 7.08 11.46 -11.21
CA TRP A 108 7.06 12.77 -11.87
C TRP A 108 6.96 13.97 -10.90
N VAL A 109 6.56 13.76 -9.64
CA VAL A 109 6.61 14.78 -8.58
C VAL A 109 7.96 14.79 -7.85
N ALA A 110 8.63 13.64 -7.73
CA ALA A 110 9.95 13.56 -7.09
C ALA A 110 11.07 14.20 -7.93
N VAL A 111 10.96 14.11 -9.26
CA VAL A 111 11.95 14.67 -10.21
C VAL A 111 12.08 16.20 -10.10
N PRO A 112 11.01 17.02 -10.20
CA PRO A 112 11.15 18.47 -10.09
C PRO A 112 11.64 18.91 -8.70
N VAL A 113 11.22 18.23 -7.63
CA VAL A 113 11.70 18.51 -6.27
C VAL A 113 13.21 18.25 -6.16
N ALA A 114 13.70 17.14 -6.70
CA ALA A 114 15.13 16.84 -6.72
C ALA A 114 15.93 17.86 -7.56
N ILE A 115 15.39 18.31 -8.69
CA ILE A 115 16.01 19.35 -9.53
C ILE A 115 16.10 20.68 -8.78
N ILE A 116 15.02 21.12 -8.13
CA ILE A 116 15.01 22.35 -7.33
C ILE A 116 16.03 22.27 -6.20
N PHE A 117 16.09 21.13 -5.50
CA PHE A 117 17.04 20.93 -4.41
C PHE A 117 18.49 20.95 -4.89
N ALA A 118 18.78 20.31 -6.04
CA ALA A 118 20.11 20.32 -6.65
C ALA A 118 20.51 21.72 -7.14
N ALA A 119 19.58 22.46 -7.75
CA ALA A 119 19.81 23.84 -8.19
C ALA A 119 20.06 24.78 -7.01
N PHE A 120 19.30 24.65 -5.92
CA PHE A 120 19.51 25.38 -4.68
C PHE A 120 20.90 25.08 -4.09
N PHE A 121 21.29 23.80 -4.03
CA PHE A 121 22.59 23.40 -3.51
C PHE A 121 23.75 23.93 -4.38
N ALA A 122 23.62 23.87 -5.71
CA ALA A 122 24.59 24.42 -6.64
C ALA A 122 24.70 25.95 -6.51
N PHE A 123 23.58 26.65 -6.33
CA PHE A 123 23.55 28.10 -6.10
C PHE A 123 24.25 28.48 -4.78
N VAL A 124 23.95 27.78 -3.69
CA VAL A 124 24.62 27.98 -2.40
C VAL A 124 26.13 27.71 -2.51
N LEU A 125 26.52 26.62 -3.16
CA LEU A 125 27.92 26.27 -3.36
C LEU A 125 28.67 27.31 -4.21
N TYR A 126 28.04 27.79 -5.29
CA TYR A 126 28.57 28.88 -6.12
C TYR A 126 28.81 30.13 -5.26
N PHE A 127 27.83 30.52 -4.44
CA PHE A 127 27.93 31.68 -3.56
C PHE A 127 28.98 31.52 -2.46
N ILE A 128 29.19 30.32 -1.93
CA ILE A 128 30.27 30.05 -0.96
C ILE A 128 31.63 30.20 -1.64
N ILE A 129 31.82 29.59 -2.81
CA ILE A 129 33.11 29.62 -3.53
C ILE A 129 33.45 31.05 -4.01
N HIS A 130 32.49 31.75 -4.62
CA HIS A 130 32.72 33.07 -5.22
C HIS A 130 32.45 34.23 -4.25
N GLY A 131 31.67 34.02 -3.19
CA GLY A 131 31.47 34.98 -2.12
C GLY A 131 32.67 35.06 -1.18
N LEU A 132 33.39 33.94 -0.95
CA LEU A 132 34.62 33.97 -0.15
C LEU A 132 35.73 34.80 -0.81
N SER A 133 35.72 34.92 -2.14
CA SER A 133 36.69 35.77 -2.88
C SER A 133 36.43 37.28 -2.78
N SER A 134 35.29 37.76 -2.25
CA SER A 134 35.01 39.20 -2.11
C SER A 134 35.16 39.74 -0.68
N PHE A 135 35.56 38.91 0.30
CA PHE A 135 35.76 39.34 1.70
C PHE A 135 37.24 39.34 2.14
N GLY A 136 38.18 39.13 1.22
CA GLY A 136 39.62 39.23 1.46
C GLY A 136 40.23 40.42 0.72
N GLY A 137 39.93 41.63 1.19
CA GLY A 137 40.55 42.89 0.76
C GLY A 137 40.87 43.75 1.96
#